data_AF-A0A8J7TXN7-F1
#
_entry.id   AF-A0A8J7TXN7-F1
#
_cell.length_a   1.000
_cell.length_b   1.000
_cell.length_c   1.000
_cell.angle_alpha   90.00
_cell.angle_beta   90.00
_cell.angle_gamma   90.00
#
_symmetry.space_group_name_H-M   'P 1'
#
loop_
_entity.id
_entity.type
_entity.pdbx_description
1 polymer ?
#
loop_
_entity_poly.entity_id
_entity_poly.type
_entity_poly.pdbx_seq_one_letter_code
_entity_poly.pdbx_strand_id
1 'polypeptide(L)'
;MRMLLAAAAAVILSVPAVAADTVKLTGENTKITWVGTKPGGKHDGGFKTVSGTATLSGGDLAKVEVEIETESLYADDPKLTAHLKSPDFFGVKNNPKATFTSTKIEKAGKGVTITGDLTLNGKTKSISFPATVSHAGGTLKINSE
;
A
#
# COMPACT_ATOMS: atom_id res chain seq x y z
N MET A 1 37.52 10.17 53.54
CA MET A 1 36.52 10.44 52.48
C MET A 1 36.40 9.18 51.62
N ARG A 2 35.37 8.34 51.80
CA ARG A 2 35.15 7.12 50.99
C ARG A 2 34.07 7.45 49.96
N MET A 3 34.44 7.69 48.71
CA MET A 3 33.49 7.82 47.60
C MET A 3 33.11 6.42 47.11
N LEU A 4 31.86 6.04 47.34
CA LEU A 4 31.22 4.87 46.71
C LEU A 4 30.76 5.30 45.31
N LEU A 5 31.42 4.80 44.26
CA LEU A 5 30.89 4.85 42.90
C LEU A 5 29.82 3.77 42.75
N ALA A 6 28.55 4.17 42.63
CA ALA A 6 27.47 3.28 42.23
C ALA A 6 27.50 3.13 40.70
N ALA A 7 27.92 1.97 40.21
CA ALA A 7 27.81 1.62 38.79
C ALA A 7 26.36 1.22 38.49
N ALA A 8 25.63 2.07 37.75
CA ALA A 8 24.32 1.72 37.22
C ALA A 8 24.48 0.78 36.02
N ALA A 9 24.14 -0.50 36.18
CA ALA A 9 24.11 -1.46 35.10
C ALA A 9 22.85 -1.23 34.24
N ALA A 10 23.02 -0.78 33.00
CA ALA A 10 21.95 -0.72 32.01
C ALA A 10 21.65 -2.13 31.50
N VAL A 11 20.46 -2.66 31.82
CA VAL A 11 19.96 -3.92 31.26
C VAL A 11 19.44 -3.64 29.85
N ILE A 12 20.19 -4.06 28.83
CA ILE A 12 19.72 -4.04 27.44
C ILE A 12 18.93 -5.32 27.22
N LEU A 13 17.60 -5.22 27.18
CA LEU A 13 16.74 -6.35 26.79
C LEU A 13 16.80 -6.49 25.26
N SER A 14 17.43 -7.56 24.78
CA SER A 14 17.37 -7.96 23.38
C SER A 14 15.99 -8.57 23.10
N VAL A 15 15.07 -7.79 22.56
CA VAL A 15 13.80 -8.31 22.05
C VAL A 15 14.11 -9.13 20.79
N PRO A 16 13.72 -10.41 20.70
CA PRO A 16 13.93 -11.20 19.50
C PRO A 16 13.12 -10.59 18.35
N ALA A 17 13.79 -10.29 17.23
CA ALA A 17 13.12 -9.89 16.01
C ALA A 17 12.29 -11.08 15.50
N VAL A 18 10.96 -10.93 15.53
CA VAL A 18 10.06 -11.89 14.88
C VAL A 18 10.40 -11.87 13.39
N ALA A 19 10.72 -13.02 12.81
CA ALA A 19 10.98 -13.12 11.37
C ALA A 19 9.72 -12.68 10.62
N ALA A 20 9.86 -11.69 9.76
CA ALA A 20 8.77 -11.13 8.98
C ALA A 20 8.82 -11.70 7.56
N ASP A 21 7.77 -12.41 7.16
CA ASP A 21 7.67 -12.97 5.82
C ASP A 21 7.27 -11.85 4.84
N THR A 22 8.03 -11.65 3.77
CA THR A 22 7.76 -10.60 2.79
C THR A 22 7.35 -11.20 1.45
N VAL A 23 6.17 -10.82 0.98
CA VAL A 23 5.62 -11.17 -0.34
C VAL A 23 5.83 -10.00 -1.29
N LYS A 24 6.39 -10.25 -2.48
CA LYS A 24 6.52 -9.23 -3.53
C LYS A 24 5.19 -9.03 -4.25
N LEU A 25 4.83 -7.77 -4.43
CA LEU A 25 3.70 -7.34 -5.25
C LEU A 25 4.23 -6.95 -6.63
N THR A 26 3.61 -7.46 -7.68
CA THR A 26 3.94 -7.20 -9.08
C THR A 26 2.65 -7.07 -9.89
N GLY A 27 2.73 -6.52 -11.11
CA GLY A 27 1.57 -6.48 -12.02
C GLY A 27 0.99 -7.85 -12.40
N GLU A 28 1.70 -8.94 -12.13
CA GLU A 28 1.23 -10.31 -12.40
C GLU A 28 0.29 -10.82 -11.29
N ASN A 29 0.54 -10.41 -10.04
CA ASN A 29 -0.20 -10.90 -8.86
C ASN A 29 -1.05 -9.81 -8.18
N THR A 30 -0.96 -8.56 -8.63
CA THR A 30 -1.61 -7.40 -8.03
C THR A 30 -2.36 -6.63 -9.09
N LYS A 31 -3.60 -6.22 -8.78
CA LYS A 31 -4.42 -5.37 -9.64
C LYS A 31 -4.88 -4.16 -8.84
N ILE A 32 -4.70 -2.97 -9.42
CA ILE A 32 -5.21 -1.71 -8.89
C ILE A 32 -6.10 -1.11 -9.96
N THR A 33 -7.39 -1.07 -9.68
CA THR A 33 -8.44 -0.62 -10.60
C THR A 33 -9.27 0.48 -9.97
N TRP A 34 -9.97 1.23 -10.80
CA TRP A 34 -10.87 2.29 -10.38
C TRP A 34 -12.13 2.29 -11.24
N VAL A 35 -13.19 2.87 -10.69
CA VAL A 35 -14.45 3.12 -11.40
C VAL A 35 -14.76 4.61 -11.32
N GLY A 36 -14.85 5.27 -12.47
CA GLY A 36 -15.29 6.66 -12.60
C GLY A 36 -16.74 6.72 -13.04
N THR A 37 -17.59 7.53 -12.39
CA THR A 37 -19.02 7.60 -12.72
C THR A 37 -19.44 9.00 -13.16
N LYS A 38 -20.46 9.06 -14.02
CA LYS A 38 -21.14 10.29 -14.46
C LYS A 38 -22.64 10.02 -14.58
N PRO A 39 -23.51 11.05 -14.65
CA PRO A 39 -24.93 10.82 -14.95
C PRO A 39 -25.10 9.97 -16.21
N GLY A 40 -25.72 8.79 -16.06
CA GLY A 40 -26.00 7.86 -17.16
C GLY A 40 -24.81 7.01 -17.65
N GLY A 41 -23.66 6.99 -16.96
CA GLY A 41 -22.55 6.15 -17.38
C GLY A 41 -21.43 5.95 -16.35
N LYS A 42 -20.55 4.99 -16.65
CA LYS A 42 -19.34 4.72 -15.88
C LYS A 42 -18.18 4.41 -16.83
N HIS A 43 -16.97 4.55 -16.32
CA HIS A 43 -15.74 4.11 -16.95
C HIS A 43 -14.96 3.26 -15.97
N ASP A 44 -14.43 2.15 -16.46
CA ASP A 44 -13.54 1.27 -15.71
C ASP A 44 -12.09 1.51 -16.15
N GLY A 45 -11.16 1.40 -15.21
CA GLY A 45 -9.74 1.56 -15.52
C GLY A 45 -8.83 1.08 -14.41
N GLY A 46 -7.54 1.37 -14.54
CA GLY A 46 -6.54 0.96 -13.56
C GLY A 46 -5.11 1.26 -13.99
N PHE A 47 -4.17 0.56 -13.36
CA PHE A 47 -2.75 0.65 -13.63
C PHE A 47 -2.19 -0.72 -13.97
N LYS A 48 -1.37 -0.80 -15.02
CA LYS A 48 -0.77 -2.08 -15.47
C LYS A 48 0.52 -2.39 -14.74
N THR A 49 1.29 -1.36 -14.39
CA THR A 49 2.60 -1.53 -13.75
C THR A 49 2.50 -1.13 -12.28
N VAL A 50 2.51 -2.15 -11.45
CA VAL A 50 2.48 -2.06 -9.99
C VAL A 50 3.64 -2.87 -9.44
N SER A 51 4.29 -2.34 -8.41
CA SER A 51 5.31 -3.05 -7.65
C SER A 51 5.16 -2.76 -6.16
N GLY A 52 5.74 -3.59 -5.30
CA GLY A 52 5.67 -3.36 -3.87
C GLY A 52 5.94 -4.59 -3.03
N THR A 53 5.57 -4.49 -1.75
CA THR A 53 5.73 -5.55 -0.77
C THR A 53 4.53 -5.60 0.18
N ALA A 54 4.18 -6.82 0.57
CA ALA A 54 3.32 -7.08 1.73
C ALA A 54 4.13 -7.88 2.74
N THR A 55 4.28 -7.35 3.95
CA THR A 55 5.03 -7.99 5.03
C THR A 55 4.06 -8.56 6.05
N LEU A 56 4.29 -9.80 6.44
CA LEU A 56 3.57 -10.51 7.49
C LEU A 56 4.42 -10.55 8.77
N SER A 57 3.77 -10.47 9.92
CA SER A 57 4.39 -10.69 11.23
C SER A 57 3.52 -11.64 12.04
N GLY A 58 4.07 -12.79 12.42
CA GLY A 58 3.30 -13.82 13.14
C GLY A 58 2.09 -14.35 12.36
N GLY A 59 2.13 -14.29 11.02
CA GLY A 59 1.03 -14.69 10.13
C GLY A 59 -0.04 -13.61 9.89
N ASP A 60 0.02 -12.47 10.58
CA ASP A 60 -0.87 -11.33 10.35
C ASP A 60 -0.21 -10.32 9.40
N LEU A 61 -1.02 -9.61 8.58
CA LEU A 61 -0.53 -8.55 7.71
C LEU A 61 -0.02 -7.36 8.53
N ALA A 62 1.27 -7.06 8.41
CA ALA A 62 1.95 -6.06 9.23
C ALA A 62 2.27 -4.77 8.46
N LYS A 63 2.60 -4.86 7.16
CA LYS A 63 2.91 -3.70 6.33
C LYS A 63 2.54 -3.95 4.87
N VAL A 64 2.09 -2.90 4.19
CA VAL A 64 1.86 -2.88 2.74
C VAL A 64 2.52 -1.64 2.16
N GLU A 65 3.34 -1.84 1.14
CA GLU A 65 3.98 -0.79 0.36
C GLU A 65 3.72 -1.04 -1.11
N VAL A 66 3.27 -0.02 -1.82
CA VAL A 66 2.92 -0.09 -3.24
C VAL A 66 3.50 1.11 -3.96
N GLU A 67 4.09 0.87 -5.11
CA GLU A 67 4.48 1.86 -6.10
C GLU A 67 3.77 1.56 -7.43
N ILE A 68 3.23 2.60 -8.05
CA ILE A 68 2.51 2.54 -9.31
C ILE A 68 3.25 3.44 -10.31
N GLU A 69 3.57 2.91 -11.49
CA GLU A 69 4.00 3.75 -12.61
C GLU A 69 2.76 4.40 -13.24
N THR A 70 2.63 5.71 -13.14
CA THR A 70 1.40 6.41 -13.54
C THR A 70 1.20 6.41 -15.06
N GLU A 71 2.27 6.27 -15.85
CA GLU A 71 2.21 6.09 -17.30
C GLU A 71 1.49 4.78 -17.68
N SER A 72 1.41 3.81 -16.77
CA SER A 72 0.69 2.54 -16.99
C SER A 72 -0.85 2.68 -16.83
N LEU A 73 -1.34 3.89 -16.54
CA LEU A 73 -2.76 4.21 -16.45
C LEU A 73 -3.49 3.81 -17.74
N TYR A 74 -4.63 3.14 -17.57
CA TYR A 74 -5.58 2.85 -18.64
C TYR A 74 -7.00 3.09 -18.18
N ALA A 75 -7.86 3.38 -19.15
CA ALA A 75 -9.31 3.33 -19.06
C ALA A 75 -9.86 2.43 -20.19
N ASP A 76 -11.12 2.06 -20.09
CA ASP A 76 -11.87 1.35 -21.14
C ASP A 76 -11.91 2.10 -22.49
N ASP A 77 -11.84 3.44 -22.47
CA ASP A 77 -11.75 4.30 -23.64
C ASP A 77 -10.31 4.86 -23.83
N PRO A 78 -9.69 4.69 -25.03
CA PRO A 78 -8.34 5.20 -25.30
C PRO A 78 -8.21 6.74 -25.26
N LYS A 79 -9.25 7.48 -25.67
CA LYS A 79 -9.26 8.95 -25.59
C LYS A 79 -9.35 9.40 -24.13
N LEU A 80 -10.17 8.72 -23.32
CA LEU A 80 -10.22 8.97 -21.88
C LEU A 80 -8.85 8.67 -21.24
N THR A 81 -8.22 7.55 -21.61
CA THR A 81 -6.86 7.21 -21.14
C THR A 81 -5.88 8.35 -21.43
N ALA A 82 -5.85 8.86 -22.66
CA ALA A 82 -4.97 9.96 -23.04
C ALA A 82 -5.27 11.24 -22.25
N HIS A 83 -6.54 11.54 -21.99
CA HIS A 83 -6.95 12.72 -21.23
C HIS A 83 -6.59 12.61 -19.74
N LEU A 84 -6.83 11.46 -19.10
CA LEU A 84 -6.48 11.26 -17.68
C LEU A 84 -4.96 11.32 -17.43
N LYS A 85 -4.15 11.05 -18.44
CA LYS A 85 -2.69 11.20 -18.35
C LYS A 85 -2.23 12.67 -18.37
N SER A 86 -3.09 13.60 -18.79
CA SER A 86 -2.74 15.01 -18.89
C SER A 86 -2.47 15.67 -17.53
N PRO A 87 -1.85 16.86 -17.49
CA PRO A 87 -1.65 17.65 -16.27
C PRO A 87 -2.94 18.00 -15.51
N ASP A 88 -4.10 17.98 -16.15
CA ASP A 88 -5.38 18.31 -15.52
C ASP A 88 -5.87 17.19 -14.57
N PHE A 89 -5.31 15.98 -14.70
CA PHE A 89 -5.69 14.80 -13.93
C PHE A 89 -4.49 14.18 -13.20
N PHE A 90 -3.91 13.11 -13.75
CA PHE A 90 -2.80 12.39 -13.11
C PHE A 90 -1.43 13.01 -13.38
N GLY A 91 -1.31 13.82 -14.44
CA GLY A 91 -0.09 14.55 -14.77
C GLY A 91 1.13 13.63 -14.86
N VAL A 92 1.02 12.51 -15.57
CA VAL A 92 1.94 11.35 -15.48
C VAL A 92 3.38 11.69 -15.86
N LYS A 93 3.58 12.68 -16.74
CA LYS A 93 4.92 13.17 -17.10
C LYS A 93 5.65 13.85 -15.94
N ASN A 94 4.91 14.58 -15.10
CA ASN A 94 5.47 15.30 -13.94
C ASN A 94 5.45 14.45 -12.67
N ASN A 95 4.54 13.47 -12.61
CA ASN A 95 4.34 12.59 -11.48
C ASN A 95 4.43 11.13 -11.96
N PRO A 96 5.61 10.64 -12.34
CA PRO A 96 5.76 9.32 -12.95
C PRO A 96 5.42 8.17 -12.00
N LYS A 97 5.38 8.45 -10.69
CA LYS A 97 5.12 7.48 -9.63
C LYS A 97 3.99 7.95 -8.71
N ALA A 98 3.15 7.00 -8.32
CA ALA A 98 2.27 7.13 -7.16
C ALA A 98 2.65 6.06 -6.13
N THR A 99 2.58 6.39 -4.86
CA THR A 99 3.00 5.47 -3.78
C THR A 99 1.96 5.38 -2.69
N PHE A 100 1.88 4.21 -2.05
CA PHE A 100 1.14 3.99 -0.84
C PHE A 100 2.01 3.25 0.17
N THR A 101 2.09 3.76 1.40
CA THR A 101 2.78 3.10 2.51
C THR A 101 1.82 3.02 3.69
N SER A 102 1.50 1.80 4.13
CA SER A 102 0.69 1.60 5.33
C SER A 102 1.41 2.13 6.57
N THR A 103 0.71 2.92 7.38
CA THR A 103 1.17 3.42 8.69
C THR A 103 0.52 2.66 9.84
N LYS A 104 -0.65 2.05 9.60
CA LYS A 104 -1.38 1.27 10.60
C LYS A 104 -2.22 0.19 9.93
N ILE A 105 -2.23 -1.01 10.52
CA ILE A 105 -3.13 -2.10 10.12
C ILE A 105 -3.79 -2.64 11.37
N GLU A 106 -5.12 -2.60 11.41
CA GLU A 106 -5.90 -2.99 12.59
C GLU A 106 -6.95 -4.03 12.23
N LYS A 107 -7.17 -5.01 13.12
CA LYS A 107 -8.25 -5.99 12.93
C LYS A 107 -9.60 -5.28 13.02
N ALA A 108 -10.47 -5.53 12.05
CA ALA A 108 -11.81 -4.95 11.95
C ALA A 108 -12.82 -6.04 11.56
N GLY A 109 -13.48 -6.63 12.56
CA GLY A 109 -14.42 -7.73 12.36
C GLY A 109 -13.76 -8.95 11.69
N LYS A 110 -14.21 -9.29 10.47
CA LYS A 110 -13.65 -10.40 9.66
C LYS A 110 -12.49 -9.98 8.75
N GLY A 111 -12.10 -8.71 8.77
CA GLY A 111 -11.02 -8.16 7.94
C GLY A 111 -10.08 -7.28 8.75
N VAL A 112 -9.43 -6.37 8.06
CA VAL A 112 -8.55 -5.35 8.64
C VAL A 112 -8.93 -3.97 8.08
N THR A 113 -8.64 -2.91 8.83
CA THR A 113 -8.58 -1.55 8.31
C THR A 113 -7.11 -1.21 8.09
N ILE A 114 -6.78 -0.81 6.87
CA ILE A 114 -5.44 -0.36 6.48
C ILE A 114 -5.47 1.17 6.39
N THR A 115 -4.64 1.82 7.21
CA THR A 115 -4.36 3.25 7.13
C THR A 115 -2.97 3.44 6.57
N GLY A 116 -2.80 4.41 5.68
CA GLY A 116 -1.50 4.71 5.09
C GLY A 116 -1.47 6.00 4.32
N ASP A 117 -0.27 6.40 3.95
CA ASP A 117 -0.03 7.63 3.21
C ASP A 117 -0.01 7.33 1.72
N LEU A 118 -1.00 7.87 1.00
CA LEU A 118 -1.09 7.83 -0.45
C LEU A 118 -0.48 9.11 -1.01
N THR A 119 0.58 8.98 -1.81
CA THR A 119 1.11 10.06 -2.65
C THR A 119 0.65 9.86 -4.08
N LEU A 120 -0.15 10.80 -4.58
CA LEU A 120 -0.68 10.79 -5.94
C LEU A 120 -0.71 12.22 -6.50
N ASN A 121 -0.21 12.40 -7.73
CA ASN A 121 -0.08 13.71 -8.38
C ASN A 121 0.63 14.74 -7.46
N GLY A 122 1.76 14.32 -6.88
CA GLY A 122 2.61 15.16 -6.02
C GLY A 122 2.02 15.51 -4.65
N LYS A 123 0.84 15.00 -4.30
CA LYS A 123 0.17 15.28 -3.02
C LYS A 123 0.09 14.03 -2.18
N THR A 124 0.52 14.13 -0.93
CA THR A 124 0.39 13.07 0.06
C THR A 124 -0.84 13.29 0.92
N LYS A 125 -1.68 12.25 1.06
CA LYS A 125 -2.82 12.24 1.96
C LYS A 125 -2.86 10.91 2.71
N SER A 126 -3.16 10.98 4.01
CA SER A 126 -3.46 9.78 4.77
C SER A 126 -4.87 9.30 4.43
N ILE A 127 -4.99 8.03 4.06
CA ILE A 127 -6.27 7.38 3.72
C ILE A 127 -6.44 6.13 4.58
N SER A 128 -7.69 5.71 4.78
CA SER A 128 -8.02 4.44 5.46
C SER A 128 -9.06 3.69 4.67
N PHE A 129 -8.87 2.39 4.49
CA PHE A 129 -9.82 1.53 3.77
C PHE A 129 -9.89 0.13 4.40
N PRO A 130 -11.06 -0.53 4.33
CA PRO A 130 -11.21 -1.90 4.78
C PRO A 130 -10.57 -2.88 3.77
N ALA A 131 -9.98 -3.95 4.27
CA ALA A 131 -9.45 -5.03 3.45
C ALA A 131 -9.72 -6.40 4.10
N THR A 132 -9.79 -7.44 3.29
CA THR A 132 -9.80 -8.83 3.77
C THR A 132 -8.44 -9.47 3.49
N VAL A 133 -7.90 -10.16 4.50
CA VAL A 133 -6.64 -10.91 4.39
C VAL A 133 -6.95 -12.39 4.59
N SER A 134 -6.54 -13.24 3.65
CA SER A 134 -6.72 -14.68 3.75
C SER A 134 -5.48 -15.44 3.29
N HIS A 135 -5.26 -16.61 3.89
CA HIS A 135 -4.20 -17.54 3.54
C HIS A 135 -4.85 -18.80 2.98
N ALA A 136 -4.65 -19.07 1.69
CA ALA A 136 -5.17 -20.26 1.03
C ALA A 136 -4.02 -20.99 0.32
N GLY A 137 -3.71 -22.22 0.75
CA GLY A 137 -2.68 -23.04 0.12
C GLY A 137 -1.28 -22.40 0.09
N GLY A 138 -0.89 -21.67 1.15
CA GLY A 138 0.37 -20.94 1.21
C GLY A 138 0.40 -19.62 0.44
N THR A 139 -0.71 -19.22 -0.17
CA THR A 139 -0.84 -17.94 -0.88
C THR A 139 -1.53 -16.90 0.01
N LEU A 140 -0.87 -15.77 0.22
CA LEU A 140 -1.46 -14.57 0.81
C LEU A 140 -2.38 -13.89 -0.22
N LYS A 141 -3.64 -13.65 0.15
CA LYS A 141 -4.58 -12.84 -0.63
C LYS A 141 -5.05 -11.65 0.19
N ILE A 142 -4.90 -10.46 -0.38
CA ILE A 142 -5.34 -9.19 0.18
C ILE A 142 -6.31 -8.56 -0.82
N ASN A 143 -7.55 -8.32 -0.41
CA ASN A 143 -8.57 -7.70 -1.25
C ASN A 143 -9.19 -6.50 -0.53
N SER A 144 -9.51 -5.46 -1.29
CA SER A 144 -10.23 -4.26 -0.85
C SER A 144 -11.22 -3.89 -1.96
N GLU A 145 -12.42 -3.44 -1.59
CA GLU A 145 -13.48 -2.97 -2.49
C GLU A 145 -13.89 -1.54 -2.14
#